data_AF-A0A359MUK2-F1
#
_entry.id   AF-A0A359MUK2-F1
#
_cell.length_a   1.000
_cell.length_b   1.000
_cell.length_c   1.000
_cell.angle_alpha   90.00
_cell.angle_beta   90.00
_cell.angle_gamma   90.00
#
_symmetry.space_group_name_H-M   'P 1'
#
loop_
_entity.id
_entity.type
_entity.pdbx_description
1 polymer ?
#
loop_
_entity_poly.entity_id
_entity_poly.type
_entity_poly.pdbx_seq_one_letter_code
_entity_poly.pdbx_strand_id
1 'polypeptide(L)' 'MEAKRVKDSITEQIQVLMPTHINGQDRLFGGQLVEWIDVVASVVARRHSGCNVTTAAIDNLQFKAGAF' A
#
# COMPACT_ATOMS: atom_id res chain seq x y z
N MET A 1 23.07 -11.80 -1.65
CA MET A 1 21.91 -11.67 -2.55
C MET A 1 22.39 -11.08 -3.85
N GLU A 2 21.94 -11.60 -4.99
CA GLU A 2 22.14 -10.92 -6.26
C GLU A 2 21.35 -9.62 -6.30
N ALA A 3 21.91 -8.59 -6.94
CA ALA A 3 21.23 -7.32 -7.10
C ALA A 3 20.02 -7.47 -8.03
N LYS A 4 18.85 -7.03 -7.57
CA LYS A 4 17.62 -7.00 -8.37
C LYS A 4 17.35 -5.60 -8.89
N ARG A 5 16.70 -5.51 -10.05
CA ARG A 5 16.21 -4.25 -10.62
C ARG A 5 14.85 -3.93 -10.02
N VAL A 6 14.49 -2.65 -10.01
CA VAL A 6 13.17 -2.17 -9.54
C VAL A 6 12.02 -2.96 -10.19
N LYS A 7 12.12 -3.17 -11.51
CA LYS A 7 11.11 -3.90 -12.30
C LYS A 7 10.84 -5.33 -11.83
N ASP A 8 11.79 -5.97 -11.16
CA ASP A 8 11.67 -7.36 -10.74
C ASP A 8 10.72 -7.53 -9.54
N SER A 9 10.32 -6.42 -8.91
CA SER A 9 9.43 -6.39 -7.75
C SER A 9 8.25 -5.42 -7.87
N ILE A 10 8.06 -4.77 -9.03
CA ILE A 10 6.90 -3.89 -9.27
C ILE A 10 5.61 -4.68 -9.02
N THR A 11 4.68 -4.06 -8.30
CA THR A 11 3.41 -4.68 -7.92
C THR A 11 2.31 -3.65 -8.02
N GLU A 12 1.17 -4.04 -8.58
CA GLU A 12 -0.04 -3.23 -8.67
C GLU A 12 -1.18 -3.91 -7.89
N GLN A 13 -2.04 -3.09 -7.29
CA GLN A 13 -3.25 -3.53 -6.61
C GLN A 13 -4.39 -2.61 -7.00
N ILE A 14 -5.54 -3.20 -7.31
CA ILE A 14 -6.77 -2.50 -7.65
C ILE A 14 -7.81 -2.89 -6.61
N GLN A 15 -8.50 -1.90 -6.06
CA GLN A 15 -9.55 -2.09 -5.06
C GLN A 15 -10.82 -1.38 -5.51
N VAL A 16 -11.95 -2.06 -5.36
CA VAL A 16 -13.27 -1.45 -5.49
C VAL A 16 -13.66 -0.85 -4.15
N LEU A 17 -14.15 0.39 -4.16
CA LEU A 17 -14.65 1.01 -2.94
C LEU A 17 -16.02 0.43 -2.59
N MET A 18 -16.10 -0.11 -1.39
CA MET A 18 -17.29 -0.72 -0.82
C MET A 18 -17.78 0.17 0.33
N PRO A 19 -19.07 0.13 0.69
CA PRO A 19 -19.59 0.93 1.79
C PRO A 19 -18.81 0.79 3.11
N THR A 20 -18.22 -0.38 3.36
CA THR A 20 -17.37 -0.65 4.53
C THR A 20 -16.05 0.14 4.54
N HIS A 21 -15.58 0.62 3.39
CA HIS A 21 -14.35 1.41 3.26
C HIS A 21 -14.61 2.92 3.42
N ILE A 22 -15.87 3.33 3.41
CA ILE A 22 -16.29 4.74 3.44
C ILE A 22 -16.47 5.21 4.88
N ASN A 23 -15.96 6.39 5.19
CA ASN A 23 -16.15 7.03 6.50
C ASN A 23 -17.44 7.87 6.55
N GLY A 24 -17.76 8.45 7.71
CA GLY A 24 -18.94 9.30 7.90
C GLY A 24 -18.95 10.63 7.13
N GLN A 25 -18.00 10.86 6.23
CA GLN A 25 -17.94 12.00 5.31
C GLN A 25 -18.03 11.56 3.83
N ASP A 26 -18.60 10.38 3.58
CA ASP A 26 -18.84 9.83 2.24
C ASP A 26 -17.59 9.74 1.35
N ARG A 27 -16.43 9.44 1.95
CA ARG A 27 -15.16 9.20 1.24
C ARG A 27 -14.38 8.06 1.86
N LEU A 28 -13.44 7.49 1.11
CA LEU A 28 -12.53 6.46 1.59
C LEU A 28 -11.88 6.86 2.92
N PHE A 29 -12.00 5.99 3.91
CA PHE A 29 -11.30 6.15 5.17
C PHE A 29 -9.79 6.09 4.96
N GLY A 30 -9.07 7.11 5.47
CA GLY A 30 -7.62 7.19 5.29
C GLY A 30 -6.88 5.98 5.85
N GLY A 31 -7.34 5.42 6.98
CA GLY A 31 -6.74 4.19 7.53
C GLY A 31 -6.88 2.99 6.61
N GLN A 32 -8.00 2.85 5.89
CA GLN A 32 -8.19 1.77 4.91
C GLN A 32 -7.21 1.89 3.74
N LEU A 33 -6.96 3.13 3.26
CA LEU A 33 -5.97 3.36 2.21
C LEU A 33 -4.56 3.03 2.68
N VAL A 34 -4.20 3.43 3.91
CA VAL A 34 -2.88 3.15 4.50
C VAL A 34 -2.66 1.65 4.69
N GLU A 35 -3.69 0.91 5.10
CA GLU A 35 -3.63 -0.56 5.17
C GLU A 35 -3.30 -1.18 3.81
N TRP A 36 -3.97 -0.76 2.74
CA TRP A 36 -3.68 -1.27 1.39
C TRP A 36 -2.28 -0.88 0.90
N ILE A 37 -1.82 0.34 1.20
CA ILE A 37 -0.45 0.77 0.90
C ILE A 37 0.56 -0.14 1.60
N ASP A 38 0.36 -0.47 2.87
CA ASP A 38 1.26 -1.34 3.63
C ASP A 38 1.29 -2.78 3.09
N VAL A 39 0.13 -3.31 2.69
CA VAL A 39 0.01 -4.64 2.07
C VAL A 39 0.79 -4.70 0.75
N VAL A 40 0.61 -3.74 -0.16
CA VAL A 40 1.33 -3.77 -1.45
C VAL A 40 2.83 -3.52 -1.25
N ALA A 41 3.22 -2.62 -0.35
CA ALA A 41 4.62 -2.38 -0.02
C ALA A 41 5.31 -3.63 0.54
N SER A 42 4.63 -4.37 1.41
CA SER A 42 5.11 -5.65 1.96
C SER A 42 5.33 -6.69 0.85
N VAL A 43 4.43 -6.79 -0.13
CA VAL A 43 4.60 -7.69 -1.29
C VAL A 43 5.82 -7.29 -2.13
N VAL A 44 5.99 -5.99 -2.42
CA VAL A 44 7.16 -5.46 -3.15
C VAL A 44 8.45 -5.80 -2.39
N ALA A 45 8.51 -5.50 -1.10
CA ALA A 45 9.68 -5.73 -0.26
C ALA A 45 10.05 -7.21 -0.14
N ARG A 46 9.08 -8.11 0.02
CA ARG A 46 9.32 -9.56 0.03
C ARG A 46 9.81 -10.08 -1.33
N ARG A 47 9.23 -9.62 -2.44
CA ARG A 47 9.69 -9.98 -3.80
C ARG A 47 11.12 -9.52 -4.06
N HIS A 48 11.44 -8.30 -3.64
CA HIS A 48 12.77 -7.73 -3.82
C HIS A 48 13.81 -8.41 -2.93
N SER A 49 13.55 -8.50 -1.62
CA SER A 49 14.50 -9.09 -0.66
C SER A 49 14.59 -10.61 -0.73
N GLY A 50 13.50 -11.31 -1.08
CA GLY A 50 13.43 -12.77 -0.93
C GLY A 50 13.38 -13.22 0.53
N CYS A 51 13.03 -12.34 1.47
CA CYS A 51 12.96 -12.61 2.91
C CYS A 51 11.62 -12.19 3.51
N ASN A 52 11.42 -12.51 4.78
CA ASN A 52 10.36 -11.90 5.58
C ASN A 52 10.74 -10.44 5.86
N VAL A 53 9.73 -9.58 5.91
CA VAL A 53 9.89 -8.14 6.06
C VAL A 53 8.93 -7.63 7.14
N THR A 54 9.27 -6.49 7.71
CA THR A 54 8.44 -5.74 8.65
C THR A 54 8.47 -4.28 8.25
N THR A 55 7.31 -3.63 8.23
CA THR A 55 7.22 -2.20 7.99
C THR A 55 7.78 -1.46 9.21
N ALA A 56 8.93 -0.81 9.03
CA ALA A 56 9.60 -0.08 10.10
C ALA A 56 8.97 1.31 10.32
N ALA A 57 8.63 1.99 9.24
CA ALA A 57 8.02 3.31 9.25
C ALA A 57 7.33 3.60 7.92
N ILE A 58 6.39 4.55 7.94
CA ILE A 58 5.89 5.25 6.76
C ILE A 58 6.32 6.71 6.93
N ASP A 59 7.15 7.23 6.03
CA ASP A 59 7.79 8.53 6.20
C ASP A 59 6.82 9.71 6.04
N ASN A 60 6.59 10.18 4.80
CA ASN A 60 5.69 11.30 4.52
C ASN A 60 4.53 10.81 3.65
N LEU A 61 3.32 10.85 4.21
CA LEU A 61 2.09 10.51 3.52
C LEU A 61 1.12 11.69 3.58
N GLN A 62 0.64 12.11 2.42
CA GLN A 62 -0.30 13.23 2.29
C GLN A 62 -1.46 12.82 1.39
N PHE A 63 -2.67 12.87 1.92
CA PHE A 63 -3.90 12.70 1.13
C PHE A 63 -4.18 13.99 0.36
N LYS A 64 -3.96 13.96 -0.97
CA LYS A 64 -4.16 15.14 -1.82
C LYS A 64 -5.62 15.42 -2.16
N ALA A 65 -6.45 14.38 -2.19
CA ALA A 65 -7.88 14.45 -2.49
C ALA A 65 -8.61 13.25 -1.86
N GLY A 66 -9.94 13.36 -1.76
CA GLY A 66 -10.80 12.22 -1.40
C GLY A 66 -10.91 11.22 -2.55
N ALA A 67 -11.10 9.95 -2.20
CA ALA A 67 -11.53 8.91 -3.12
C ALA A 67 -12.96 8.48 -2.75
N PHE A 68 -13.77 8.16 -3.75
CA PHE A 68 -15.21 7.96 -3.66
C PHE A 68 -15.62 6.70 -4.40
#